data_AF-A0A3B9FNX8-F1
#
_entry.id   AF-A0A3B9FNX8-F1
#
_cell.length_a   1.000
_cell.length_b   1.000
_cell.length_c   1.000
_cell.angle_alpha   90.00
_cell.angle_beta   90.00
_cell.angle_gamma   90.00
#
_symmetry.space_group_name_H-M   'P 1'
#
loop_
_entity.id
_entity.type
_entity.pdbx_description
1 polymer ?
#
loop_
_entity_poly.entity_id
_entity_poly.type
_entity_poly.pdbx_seq_one_letter_code
_entity_poly.pdbx_strand_id
1 'polypeptide(L)'
;FGLGNYSVRSTRYRFIQYFDGSRELYDLSQDPHEWKNLATDPKNKSIIEEHAAHLPKKEHPILPGGSTGHNAYGAANAKIEKD
;
A
#
# COMPACT_ATOMS: atom_id res chain seq x y z
N PHE A 1 3.26 -7.74 4.59
CA PHE A 1 2.72 -6.38 4.82
C PHE A 1 1.60 -6.48 5.85
N GLY A 2 1.52 -5.49 6.74
CA GLY A 2 0.56 -5.42 7.84
C GLY A 2 -0.75 -4.74 7.46
N LEU A 3 -1.59 -4.56 8.48
CA LEU A 3 -2.78 -3.70 8.41
C LEU A 3 -2.42 -2.31 7.88
N GLY A 4 -3.32 -1.71 7.10
CA GLY A 4 -3.15 -0.39 6.49
C GLY A 4 -2.15 -0.31 5.32
N ASN A 5 -1.37 -1.36 5.03
CA ASN A 5 -0.43 -1.37 3.91
C ASN A 5 -0.96 -2.25 2.77
N TYR A 6 -1.15 -1.66 1.59
CA TYR A 6 -1.82 -2.29 0.47
C TYR A 6 -1.09 -2.06 -0.85
N SER A 7 -1.18 -3.03 -1.74
CA SER A 7 -0.76 -2.90 -3.13
C SER A 7 -1.87 -3.44 -4.03
N VAL A 8 -2.30 -2.65 -5.01
CA VAL A 8 -3.25 -3.03 -6.06
C VAL A 8 -2.53 -2.94 -7.40
N ARG A 9 -2.56 -4.02 -8.18
CA ARG A 9 -1.94 -4.06 -9.51
C ARG A 9 -3.00 -4.34 -10.57
N SER A 10 -3.11 -3.43 -11.53
CA SER A 10 -3.88 -3.62 -12.76
C SER A 10 -2.94 -4.02 -13.90
N THR A 11 -3.46 -4.16 -15.12
CA THR A 11 -2.65 -4.44 -16.31
C THR A 11 -1.64 -3.34 -16.61
N ARG A 12 -2.00 -2.07 -16.34
CA ARG A 12 -1.18 -0.90 -16.65
C ARG A 12 -0.55 -0.26 -15.42
N TYR A 13 -1.17 -0.30 -14.25
CA TYR A 13 -0.72 0.46 -13.10
C TYR A 13 -0.42 -0.43 -11.89
N ARG A 14 0.54 0.01 -11.09
CA ARG A 14 0.69 -0.44 -9.70
C ARG A 14 0.41 0.73 -8.77
N PHE A 15 -0.53 0.53 -7.87
CA PHE A 15 -0.88 1.44 -6.80
C PHE A 15 -0.45 0.83 -5.46
N ILE A 16 0.18 1.64 -4.61
CA ILE A 16 0.56 1.25 -3.24
C ILE A 16 0.02 2.30 -2.29
N GLN A 17 -0.59 1.86 -1.18
CA GLN A 17 -0.95 2.73 -0.05
C GLN A 17 -0.26 2.19 1.19
N TYR A 18 0.42 3.07 1.93
CA TYR A 18 1.04 2.72 3.20
C TYR A 18 0.12 3.03 4.37
N PHE A 19 0.50 2.51 5.55
CA PHE A 19 -0.27 2.67 6.79
C PHE A 19 -0.56 4.14 7.16
N ASP A 20 0.37 5.04 6.86
CA ASP A 20 0.24 6.49 7.08
C ASP A 20 -0.70 7.19 6.08
N GLY A 21 -1.21 6.46 5.09
CA GLY A 21 -2.06 6.98 4.02
C GLY A 21 -1.28 7.57 2.85
N SER A 22 0.06 7.59 2.89
CA SER A 22 0.88 7.95 1.74
C SER A 22 0.67 6.95 0.60
N ARG A 23 0.80 7.44 -0.63
CA ARG A 23 0.44 6.70 -1.85
C ARG A 23 1.55 6.75 -2.88
N GLU A 24 1.69 5.66 -3.61
CA GLU A 24 2.53 5.55 -4.79
C GLU A 24 1.70 5.05 -5.96
N LEU A 25 2.01 5.55 -7.15
CA LEU A 25 1.40 5.11 -8.41
C LEU A 25 2.48 5.02 -9.49
N TYR A 26 2.55 3.88 -10.17
CA TYR A 26 3.49 3.64 -11.27
C TYR A 26 2.73 3.21 -12.52
N ASP A 27 3.02 3.82 -13.67
CA ASP A 27 2.53 3.39 -14.98
C ASP A 27 3.50 2.39 -15.59
N LEU A 28 3.20 1.10 -15.45
CA LEU A 28 4.04 -0.01 -15.87
C LEU A 28 4.22 -0.08 -17.40
N SER A 29 3.36 0.59 -18.16
CA SER A 29 3.50 0.66 -19.63
C SER A 29 4.62 1.61 -20.06
N GLN A 30 4.88 2.65 -19.26
CA GLN A 30 5.89 3.66 -19.54
C GLN A 30 7.14 3.50 -18.65
N ASP A 31 6.95 2.91 -17.47
CA ASP A 31 7.97 2.74 -16.44
C ASP A 31 7.87 1.31 -15.87
N PRO A 32 8.32 0.29 -16.62
CA PRO A 32 8.25 -1.11 -16.21
C PRO A 32 9.13 -1.41 -14.98
N HIS A 33 10.00 -0.48 -14.57
CA HIS A 33 10.88 -0.62 -13.42
C HIS A 33 10.45 0.23 -12.22
N GLU A 34 9.30 0.91 -12.30
CA GLU A 34 8.65 1.61 -11.17
C GLU A 34 9.55 2.67 -10.52
N TRP A 35 10.31 3.41 -11.33
CA TRP A 35 11.23 4.45 -10.85
C TRP A 35 10.53 5.77 -10.54
N LYS A 36 9.45 6.10 -11.26
CA LYS A 36 8.78 7.40 -11.16
C LYS A 36 7.43 7.26 -10.47
N ASN A 37 7.36 7.71 -9.21
CA ASN A 37 6.09 7.83 -8.51
C ASN A 37 5.25 8.98 -9.10
N LEU A 38 4.03 8.67 -9.49
CA LEU A 38 3.06 9.57 -10.13
C LEU A 38 1.92 10.01 -9.19
N ALA A 39 1.94 9.59 -7.92
CA ALA A 39 0.82 9.77 -6.99
C ALA A 39 0.51 11.24 -6.63
N THR A 40 1.49 12.14 -6.77
CA THR A 40 1.33 13.57 -6.47
C THR A 40 0.90 14.40 -7.67
N ASP A 41 0.86 13.82 -8.88
CA ASP A 41 0.39 14.52 -10.08
C ASP A 41 -1.16 14.53 -10.11
N PRO A 42 -1.80 15.72 -10.08
CA PRO A 42 -3.26 15.84 -10.08
C PRO A 42 -3.95 15.14 -11.26
N LYS A 43 -3.24 14.94 -12.38
CA LYS A 43 -3.79 14.25 -13.56
C LYS A 43 -4.12 12.79 -13.27
N ASN A 44 -3.47 12.17 -12.29
CA ASN A 44 -3.65 10.77 -11.96
C ASN A 44 -4.69 10.52 -10.86
N LYS A 45 -5.35 11.57 -10.36
CA LYS A 45 -6.31 11.47 -9.25
C LYS A 45 -7.39 10.42 -9.51
N SER A 46 -7.97 10.40 -10.71
CA SER A 46 -9.01 9.42 -11.07
C SER A 46 -8.49 7.97 -11.01
N ILE A 47 -7.26 7.73 -11.50
CA ILE A 47 -6.63 6.40 -11.49
C ILE A 47 -6.35 5.96 -10.04
N ILE A 48 -5.88 6.88 -9.20
CA ILE A 48 -5.66 6.62 -7.77
C ILE A 48 -6.97 6.25 -7.08
N GLU A 49 -8.04 7.00 -7.33
CA GLU A 49 -9.37 6.74 -6.75
C GLU A 49 -9.94 5.40 -7.21
N GLU A 50 -9.79 5.04 -8.49
CA GLU A 50 -10.16 3.75 -9.04
C GLU A 50 -9.43 2.61 -8.30
N HIS A 51 -8.11 2.69 -8.16
CA HIS A 51 -7.34 1.65 -7.48
C HIS A 51 -7.62 1.60 -5.97
N ALA A 52 -7.80 2.76 -5.33
CA ALA A 52 -8.15 2.86 -3.91
C ALA A 52 -9.53 2.25 -3.61
N ALA A 53 -10.46 2.25 -4.57
CA ALA A 53 -11.77 1.63 -4.40
C ALA A 53 -11.70 0.10 -4.24
N HIS A 54 -10.58 -0.53 -4.65
CA HIS A 54 -10.33 -1.96 -4.48
C HIS A 54 -9.68 -2.32 -3.14
N LEU A 55 -9.38 -1.34 -2.28
CA LEU A 55 -8.87 -1.61 -0.95
C LEU A 55 -9.92 -2.34 -0.10
N PRO A 56 -9.50 -3.27 0.78
CA PRO A 56 -10.43 -3.98 1.64
C PRO A 56 -11.16 -3.00 2.56
N LYS A 57 -12.50 -3.01 2.50
CA LYS A 57 -13.35 -2.19 3.38
C LYS A 57 -13.37 -2.70 4.82
N LYS A 58 -13.07 -3.98 5.00
CA LYS A 58 -13.03 -4.66 6.30
C LYS A 58 -11.69 -5.35 6.44
N GLU A 59 -10.89 -4.81 7.34
CA GLU A 59 -9.66 -5.43 7.80
C GLU A 59 -9.94 -6.39 8.96
N HIS A 60 -9.10 -7.41 9.10
CA HIS A 60 -9.15 -8.35 10.21
C HIS A 60 -7.87 -8.26 11.04
N PRO A 61 -7.98 -8.38 12.38
CA PRO A 61 -6.80 -8.35 13.23
C PRO A 61 -5.84 -9.48 12.87
N ILE A 62 -4.57 -9.27 13.16
CA ILE A 62 -3.56 -10.31 13.04
C ILE A 62 -3.94 -11.45 13.96
N LEU A 63 -3.90 -12.67 13.43
CA LEU A 63 -4.22 -13.86 14.21
C LEU A 63 -3.24 -13.99 15.39
N PRO A 64 -3.73 -14.49 16.54
CA PRO A 64 -2.85 -14.73 17.69
C PRO A 64 -1.80 -15.79 17.33
N GLY A 65 -0.58 -15.60 17.80
CA GLY A 65 0.52 -16.52 17.57
C GLY A 65 1.85 -15.98 18.08
N GLY A 66 2.85 -16.86 18.14
CA GLY A 66 4.22 -16.53 18.59
C GLY A 66 5.30 -16.91 17.57
N SER A 67 4.93 -17.03 16.29
CA SER A 67 5.92 -17.37 15.25
C SER A 67 6.93 -16.24 15.07
N THR A 68 8.08 -16.54 14.48
CA THR A 68 9.09 -15.54 14.12
C THR A 68 8.50 -14.39 13.30
N GLY A 69 7.50 -14.66 12.45
CA GLY A 69 6.78 -13.63 11.70
C GLY A 69 5.97 -12.67 12.58
N HIS A 70 5.29 -13.18 13.63
CA HIS A 70 4.57 -12.34 14.59
C HIS A 70 5.54 -11.44 15.37
N ASN A 71 6.68 -12.00 15.80
CA ASN A 71 7.69 -11.26 16.55
C ASN A 71 8.34 -10.18 15.68
N ALA A 72 8.70 -10.51 14.44
CA ALA A 72 9.24 -9.56 13.47
C ALA A 72 8.24 -8.44 13.16
N TYR A 73 6.95 -8.79 12.99
CA TYR A 73 5.89 -7.81 12.81
C TYR A 73 5.77 -6.88 14.02
N GLY A 74 5.72 -7.43 15.23
CA GLY A 74 5.66 -6.64 16.46
C GLY A 74 6.85 -5.68 16.60
N ALA A 75 8.07 -6.18 16.36
CA ALA A 75 9.28 -5.38 16.41
C ALA A 75 9.29 -4.26 15.36
N ALA A 76 8.85 -4.53 14.13
CA ALA A 76 8.79 -3.55 13.06
C ALA A 76 7.79 -2.41 13.34
N ASN A 77 6.69 -2.71 14.03
CA ASN A 77 5.65 -1.72 14.35
C ASN A 77 5.82 -1.06 15.72
N ALA A 78 6.79 -1.48 16.54
CA ALA A 78 6.94 -1.02 17.93
C ALA A 78 7.14 0.50 18.10
N LYS A 79 7.45 1.22 17.01
CA LYS A 79 7.69 2.67 16.98
C LYS A 79 6.92 3.39 15.87
N ILE A 80 5.92 2.76 15.26
CA ILE A 80 5.12 3.40 14.22
C ILE A 80 3.96 4.11 14.89
N GLU A 81 4.01 5.44 14.90
CA GLU A 81 2.87 6.27 15.27
C GLU A 81 2.08 6.63 14.00
N LYS A 82 0.76 6.77 14.15
CA LYS A 82 -0.10 7.32 13.11
C LYS A 82 -0.19 8.81 13.39
N ASP A 83 0.41 9.64 12.54
CA ASP A 83 0.23 11.10 12.58
C ASP A 83 -1.24 11.49 12.39
#